data_AF-A0A956UBG1-F1
#
_entry.id   AF-A0A956UBG1-F1
#
_cell.length_a   1.000
_cell.length_b   1.000
_cell.length_c   1.000
_cell.angle_alpha   90.00
_cell.angle_beta   90.00
_cell.angle_gamma   90.00
#
_symmetry.space_group_name_H-M   'P 1'
#
loop_
_entity.id
_entity.type
_entity.pdbx_description
1 polymer ?
#
loop_
_entity_poly.entity_id
_entity_poly.type
_entity_poly.pdbx_seq_one_letter_code
_entity_poly.pdbx_strand_id
1 'polypeptide(L)'
;MNKKGRRVRTYKDDEEMVVFELMEGRKVRPVETYGYGTCHDLWYRIQHHKKDLKSVLMLPRHIVKGRIASWGKAPEHRIVDGGRKSSRR
;
A
#
# COMPACT_ATOMS: atom_id res chain seq x y z
N MET A 1 -10.34 4.05 -21.39
CA MET A 1 -9.20 3.58 -20.58
C MET A 1 -9.47 3.82 -19.10
N ASN A 2 -9.89 2.80 -18.35
CA ASN A 2 -10.05 2.92 -16.89
C ASN A 2 -8.68 2.75 -16.22
N LYS A 3 -7.85 3.79 -16.20
CA LYS A 3 -6.70 3.84 -15.29
C LYS A 3 -7.28 3.87 -13.87
N LYS A 4 -7.36 2.71 -13.22
CA LYS A 4 -7.61 2.62 -11.78
C LYS A 4 -6.48 3.41 -11.12
N GLY A 5 -6.75 4.66 -10.76
CA GLY A 5 -5.73 5.56 -10.24
C GLY A 5 -5.24 5.07 -8.88
N ARG A 6 -3.96 4.74 -8.78
CA ARG A 6 -3.27 4.55 -7.51
C ARG A 6 -2.94 5.94 -6.97
N ARG A 7 -3.33 6.26 -5.75
CA ARG A 7 -3.04 7.55 -5.09
C ARG A 7 -2.46 7.28 -3.71
N VAL A 8 -1.53 8.12 -3.29
CA VAL A 8 -1.01 8.09 -1.92
C VAL A 8 -1.59 9.28 -1.17
N ARG A 9 -2.10 9.04 0.04
CA ARG A 9 -2.54 10.08 0.97
C ARG A 9 -1.63 10.05 2.19
N THR A 10 -1.20 11.22 2.65
CA THR A 10 -0.44 11.36 3.88
C THR A 10 -1.13 12.41 4.74
N TYR A 11 -1.36 12.09 6.01
CA TYR A 11 -1.97 13.01 6.98
C TYR A 11 -1.44 12.71 8.38
N LYS A 12 -1.64 13.66 9.30
CA LYS A 12 -1.34 13.48 10.72
C LYS A 12 -2.67 13.22 11.44
N ASP A 13 -2.73 12.22 12.30
CA ASP A 13 -3.92 11.97 13.12
C ASP A 13 -3.86 12.72 14.47
N ASP A 14 -4.92 12.55 15.26
CA ASP A 14 -5.08 13.19 16.56
C ASP A 14 -4.07 12.69 17.62
N GLU A 15 -3.39 11.57 17.37
CA GLU A 15 -2.36 10.98 18.24
C GLU A 15 -0.93 11.35 17.79
N GLU A 16 -0.79 12.40 16.98
CA GLU A 16 0.48 12.88 16.44
C GLU A 16 1.22 11.86 15.55
N MET A 17 0.50 10.85 15.06
CA MET A 17 1.04 9.83 14.16
C MET A 17 0.95 10.31 12.71
N VAL A 18 2.04 10.15 11.96
CA VAL A 18 2.04 10.40 10.51
C VAL A 18 1.53 9.15 9.80
N VAL A 19 0.36 9.25 9.20
CA VAL A 19 -0.32 8.16 8.50
C VAL A 19 -0.10 8.26 6.99
N PHE A 20 0.24 7.14 6.38
CA PHE A 20 0.44 6.94 4.96
C PHE A 20 -0.57 5.91 4.47
N GLU A 21 -1.38 6.27 3.49
CA GLU A 21 -2.38 5.40 2.89
C GLU A 21 -2.18 5.25 1.39
N LEU A 22 -2.18 4.01 0.95
CA LEU A 22 -2.30 3.66 -0.45
C LEU A 22 -3.77 3.51 -0.82
N MET A 23 -4.24 4.33 -1.74
CA MET A 23 -5.63 4.33 -2.22
C MET A 23 -5.71 3.73 -3.63
N GLU A 24 -6.60 2.76 -3.84
CA GLU A 24 -6.79 2.10 -5.12
C GLU A 24 -8.27 1.88 -5.50
N GLY A 25 -8.52 1.64 -6.79
CA GLY A 25 -9.83 1.26 -7.34
C GLY A 25 -10.71 2.43 -7.80
N ARG A 26 -11.88 2.10 -8.36
CA ARG A 26 -12.84 3.10 -8.88
C ARG A 26 -13.49 3.95 -7.78
N LYS A 27 -13.65 3.38 -6.58
CA LYS A 27 -14.22 4.05 -5.40
C LYS A 27 -13.15 4.55 -4.42
N VAL A 28 -11.90 4.68 -4.86
CA VAL A 28 -10.72 5.17 -4.10
C VAL A 28 -10.77 4.75 -2.63
N ARG A 29 -10.31 3.53 -2.33
CA ARG A 29 -10.30 2.98 -0.97
C ARG A 29 -8.89 2.71 -0.49
N PRO A 30 -8.59 2.87 0.81
CA PRO A 30 -7.31 2.47 1.35
C PRO A 30 -7.17 0.95 1.21
N VAL A 31 -6.06 0.52 0.63
CA VAL A 31 -5.68 -0.90 0.50
C VAL A 31 -4.49 -1.26 1.39
N GLU A 32 -3.67 -0.27 1.75
CA GLU A 32 -2.54 -0.43 2.64
C GLU A 32 -2.33 0.85 3.44
N THR A 33 -2.19 0.75 4.76
CA THR A 33 -2.02 1.91 5.64
C THR A 33 -0.88 1.66 6.62
N TYR A 34 0.00 2.65 6.74
CA TYR A 34 1.10 2.67 7.69
C TYR A 34 1.07 3.93 8.53
N GLY A 35 1.34 3.79 9.83
CA GLY A 35 1.49 4.90 10.75
C GLY A 35 2.92 5.01 11.27
N TYR A 36 3.41 6.22 11.46
CA TYR A 36 4.68 6.52 12.11
C TYR A 36 4.46 7.36 13.36
N GLY A 37 4.67 6.74 14.52
CA GLY A 37 4.60 7.41 15.81
C GLY A 37 5.83 8.26 16.02
N THR A 38 5.67 9.59 15.94
CA THR A 38 6.77 10.55 16.00
C THR A 38 7.42 10.63 17.37
N CYS A 39 6.67 10.36 18.45
CA CYS A 39 7.18 10.38 19.83
C CYS A 39 8.10 9.20 20.18
N HIS A 40 7.94 8.06 19.50
CA HIS A 40 8.64 6.81 19.83
C HIS A 40 9.46 6.24 18.67
N ASP A 41 9.47 6.91 17.52
CA ASP A 41 10.10 6.45 16.27
C ASP A 41 9.64 5.04 15.81
N LEU A 42 8.39 4.68 16.15
CA LEU A 42 7.82 3.37 15.85
C LEU A 42 6.97 3.40 14.59
N TRP A 43 7.05 2.32 13.82
CA TRP A 43 6.23 2.11 12.64
C TRP A 43 5.17 1.06 12.88
N TYR A 44 3.97 1.32 12.37
CA TYR A 44 2.82 0.45 12.54
C TYR A 44 2.13 0.18 11.22
N ARG A 45 1.70 -1.06 11.00
CA ARG A 45 0.72 -1.40 9.98
C ARG A 45 -0.67 -1.26 10.56
N ILE A 46 -1.50 -0.48 9.88
CA ILE A 46 -2.88 -0.22 10.24
C ILE A 46 -3.78 -1.05 9.34
N GLN A 47 -4.68 -1.83 9.94
CA GLN A 47 -5.75 -2.49 9.19
C GLN A 47 -7.09 -1.80 9.46
N HIS A 48 -7.72 -1.31 8.38
CA HIS A 48 -9.06 -0.74 8.44
C HIS A 48 -10.09 -1.86 8.28
N HIS A 49 -11.02 -1.98 9.23
CA HIS A 49 -12.19 -2.85 9.07
C HIS A 49 -13.48 -2.06 9.18
N LYS A 50 -14.19 -1.94 8.05
CA LYS A 50 -15.55 -1.35 7.88
C LYS A 50 -15.81 0.07 8.37
N LYS A 51 -14.93 0.69 9.18
CA LYS A 51 -14.83 2.13 9.54
C LYS A 51 -13.90 2.35 10.74
N ASP A 52 -13.50 1.30 11.46
CA ASP A 52 -12.64 1.40 12.64
C ASP A 52 -11.22 0.89 12.39
N LEU A 53 -10.25 1.61 12.98
CA LEU A 53 -8.88 1.14 13.20
C LEU A 53 -8.92 0.02 14.23
N LYS A 54 -8.71 -1.24 13.81
CA LYS A 54 -8.85 -2.39 14.72
C LYS A 54 -7.55 -3.13 15.04
N SER A 55 -6.49 -2.92 14.25
CA SER A 55 -5.21 -3.56 14.54
C SER A 55 -4.02 -2.72 14.07
N VAL A 56 -3.09 -2.54 15.00
CA VAL A 56 -1.84 -1.82 14.86
C VAL A 56 -0.74 -2.84 15.12
N LEU A 57 -0.09 -3.32 14.06
CA LEU A 57 1.05 -4.23 14.19
C LEU A 57 2.33 -3.42 14.08
N MET A 58 3.17 -3.43 15.12
CA MET A 58 4.49 -2.81 15.05
C MET A 58 5.34 -3.53 14.00
N LEU A 59 5.93 -2.76 13.08
CA LEU A 59 6.78 -3.28 12.01
C LEU A 59 8.16 -2.61 12.03
N PRO A 60 9.22 -3.32 11.64
CA PRO A 60 10.52 -2.71 11.46
C PRO A 60 10.49 -1.61 10.38
N ARG A 61 11.15 -0.48 10.66
CA ARG A 61 11.26 0.69 9.77
C ARG A 61 11.65 0.33 8.32
N HIS A 62 12.59 -0.59 8.14
CA HIS A 62 13.09 -0.94 6.80
C HIS A 62 12.03 -1.65 5.96
N ILE A 63 11.17 -2.48 6.57
CA ILE A 63 10.05 -3.15 5.89
C ILE A 63 9.03 -2.12 5.40
N VAL A 64 8.63 -1.20 6.29
CA VAL A 64 7.62 -0.20 5.95
C VAL A 64 8.12 0.78 4.89
N LYS A 65 9.37 1.27 5.01
CA LYS A 65 9.98 2.11 3.98
C LYS A 65 10.06 1.40 2.62
N GLY A 66 10.44 0.12 2.60
CA GLY A 66 10.45 -0.68 1.38
C GLY A 66 9.07 -0.79 0.72
N ARG A 67 8.02 -0.97 1.53
CA ARG A 67 6.63 -1.02 1.07
C ARG A 67 6.16 0.32 0.50
N ILE A 68 6.34 1.42 1.24
CA ILE A 68 5.97 2.78 0.77
C ILE A 68 6.74 3.12 -0.52
N ALA A 69 8.03 2.82 -0.61
CA ALA A 69 8.82 3.04 -1.83
C ALA A 69 8.29 2.26 -3.05
N SER A 70 7.64 1.10 -2.83
CA SER A 70 6.99 0.31 -3.89
C SER A 70 5.64 0.87 -4.33
N TRP A 71 5.06 1.82 -3.60
CA TRP A 71 3.78 2.44 -3.97
C TRP A 71 3.87 3.29 -5.22
N GLY A 72 5.03 3.92 -5.45
CA GLY A 72 5.32 4.68 -6.66
C GLY A 72 5.70 3.81 -7.87
N LYS A 73 6.00 2.53 -7.66
CA LYS A 73 6.30 1.60 -8.76
C LYS A 73 4.98 1.09 -9.33
N ALA A 74 4.85 1.10 -10.66
CA ALA A 74 3.76 0.38 -11.31
C ALA A 74 3.81 -1.09 -10.83
N PRO A 75 2.67 -1.75 -10.54
CA PRO A 75 2.69 -3.17 -10.28
C PRO A 75 3.37 -3.80 -11.49
N GLU A 76 4.50 -4.48 -11.26
CA GLU A 76 5.24 -5.13 -12.33
C GLU A 76 4.24 -6.01 -13.06
N HIS A 77 3.84 -5.58 -14.26
CA HIS A 77 3.09 -6.40 -15.17
C HIS A 77 4.05 -7.55 -15.44
N ARG A 78 3.86 -8.67 -14.76
CA ARG A 78 4.52 -9.92 -15.10
C ARG A 78 3.95 -10.30 -16.46
N ILE A 79 4.51 -9.72 -17.51
CA ILE A 79 4.29 -10.18 -18.87
C ILE A 79 4.95 -11.55 -18.89
N VAL A 80 4.16 -12.58 -18.62
CA VAL A 80 4.46 -13.94 -19.07
C VAL A 80 4.29 -13.92 -20.58
N ASP A 81 5.32 -13.42 -21.26
CA ASP A 81 5.44 -13.53 -22.70
C ASP A 81 5.93 -14.94 -23.06
N GLY A 82 5.35 -15.52 -24.10
CA GLY A 82 6.07 -16.44 -24.96
C GLY A 82 6.18 -17.90 -24.53
N GLY A 83 5.08 -18.65 -24.59
CA GLY A 83 5.11 -20.12 -24.49
C GLY A 83 4.10 -20.86 -25.36
N ARG A 84 3.49 -20.23 -26.39
CA ARG A 84 2.70 -20.97 -27.38
C ARG A 84 3.64 -21.67 -28.36
N LYS A 85 4.03 -22.91 -28.07
CA LYS A 85 4.34 -23.90 -29.13
C LYS A 85 3.05 -24.62 -29.48
N SER A 86 2.30 -24.04 -30.41
CA SER A 86 1.37 -24.77 -31.25
C SER A 86 1.95 -24.75 -32.65
N SER A 87 2.57 -25.85 -33.06
CA SER A 87 2.73 -26.15 -34.48
C SER A 87 2.55 -27.64 -34.66
N ARG A 88 1.34 -28.00 -35.07
CA ARG A 88 1.06 -29.22 -35.80
C ARG A 88 1.78 -29.12 -37.14
N ARG A 89 2.59 -30.10 -37.47
CA ARG A 89 2.62 -30.74 -38.79
C ARG A 89 3.36 -32.07 -38.66
#